data_AF-A0A847NU85-F1
#
_entry.id   AF-A0A847NU85-F1
#
_cell.length_a   1.000
_cell.length_b   1.000
_cell.length_c   1.000
_cell.angle_alpha   90.00
_cell.angle_beta   90.00
_cell.angle_gamma   90.00
#
_symmetry.space_group_name_H-M   'P 1'
#
loop_
_entity.id
_entity.type
_entity.pdbx_description
1 polymer ?
#
loop_
_entity_poly.entity_id
_entity_poly.type
_entity_poly.pdbx_seq_one_letter_code
_entity_poly.pdbx_strand_id
1 'polypeptide(L)'
;MKKIVAISGSLRKNSYNTLCLKEIKNLIGKETEMEILDISAIPLFNEDLKQNNFPAVVKELNEKLRNADLILIATPEYNYSVSGVLKNALDWFSRGDNPVFEGKKVAIISASISRFGGVRAQNHLRQILFCMDAGLINHPEVFISSAHTLFKNNILIDQHTKEILQNFTQYVITNI
;
A
#
# COMPACT_ATOMS: atom_id res chain seq x y z
N MET A 1 13.76 15.59 -4.87
CA MET A 1 13.63 14.56 -3.81
C MET A 1 12.60 13.58 -4.31
N LYS A 2 12.89 12.28 -4.27
CA LYS A 2 11.94 11.24 -4.73
C LYS A 2 10.78 11.13 -3.74
N LYS A 3 9.55 10.91 -4.19
CA LYS A 3 8.36 10.84 -3.33
C LYS A 3 7.67 9.48 -3.42
N ILE A 4 7.63 8.78 -2.28
CA ILE A 4 6.85 7.56 -2.10
C ILE A 4 5.59 7.90 -1.30
N VAL A 5 4.43 7.48 -1.79
CA VAL A 5 3.20 7.52 -1.01
C VAL A 5 2.75 6.10 -0.73
N ALA A 6 2.50 5.79 0.54
CA ALA A 6 2.19 4.45 0.98
C ALA A 6 0.80 4.32 1.56
N ILE A 7 0.16 3.18 1.33
CA ILE A 7 -1.19 2.87 1.81
C ILE A 7 -1.14 1.56 2.59
N SER A 8 -1.66 1.57 3.81
CA SER A 8 -1.92 0.34 4.58
C SER A 8 -3.37 -0.10 4.36
N GLY A 9 -3.56 -1.33 3.88
CA GLY A 9 -4.88 -1.94 3.74
C GLY A 9 -5.51 -2.38 5.07
N SER A 10 -5.00 -1.95 6.22
CA SER A 10 -5.55 -2.29 7.54
C SER A 10 -5.59 -1.07 8.45
N LEU A 11 -6.76 -0.82 9.04
CA LEU A 11 -7.02 0.35 9.89
C LEU A 11 -6.63 0.16 11.37
N ARG A 12 -6.36 -1.08 11.81
CA ARG A 12 -6.07 -1.32 13.24
C ARG A 12 -4.75 -0.66 13.64
N LYS A 13 -4.72 -0.03 14.81
CA LYS A 13 -3.57 0.72 15.35
C LYS A 13 -2.23 -0.03 15.29
N ASN A 14 -2.26 -1.33 15.58
CA ASN A 14 -1.06 -2.20 15.62
C ASN A 14 -0.92 -3.08 14.37
N SER A 15 -1.42 -2.65 13.21
CA SER A 15 -1.37 -3.40 11.95
C SER A 15 0.06 -3.77 11.57
N TYR A 16 0.33 -5.07 11.37
CA TYR A 16 1.63 -5.54 10.88
C TYR A 16 1.98 -4.94 9.51
N ASN A 17 0.99 -4.68 8.66
CA ASN A 17 1.20 -4.01 7.37
C ASN A 17 1.64 -2.56 7.56
N THR A 18 1.00 -1.83 8.47
CA THR A 18 1.41 -0.47 8.82
C THR A 18 2.79 -0.46 9.48
N LEU A 19 3.11 -1.44 10.32
CA LEU A 19 4.45 -1.58 10.92
C LEU A 19 5.52 -1.85 9.86
N CYS A 20 5.25 -2.73 8.87
CA CYS A 20 6.17 -2.94 7.75
C CYS A 20 6.42 -1.66 6.95
N LEU A 21 5.38 -0.86 6.68
CA LEU A 21 5.55 0.44 6.02
C LEU A 21 6.39 1.42 6.86
N LYS A 22 6.26 1.39 8.19
CA LYS A 22 7.09 2.20 9.10
C LYS A 22 8.55 1.74 9.10
N GLU A 23 8.81 0.44 9.08
CA GLU A 23 10.17 -0.10 8.92
C GLU A 23 10.78 0.35 7.59
N ILE A 24 10.05 0.22 6.49
CA ILE A 24 10.47 0.73 5.18
C ILE A 24 10.76 2.23 5.25
N LYS A 25 9.87 3.03 5.85
CA LYS A 25 10.08 4.46 6.02
C LYS A 25 11.36 4.80 6.78
N ASN A 26 11.75 4.02 7.78
CA ASN A 26 12.98 4.21 8.53
C ASN A 26 14.24 3.83 7.72
N LEU A 27 14.09 2.96 6.72
CA LEU A 27 15.17 2.53 5.82
C LEU A 27 15.38 3.48 4.64
N ILE A 28 14.44 4.40 4.41
CA ILE A 28 14.54 5.39 3.34
C ILE A 28 15.61 6.43 3.68
N GLY A 29 16.55 6.61 2.75
CA GLY A 29 17.63 7.59 2.86
C GLY A 29 17.18 9.04 2.66
N LYS A 30 18.11 9.98 2.81
CA LYS A 30 17.85 11.44 2.83
C LYS A 30 17.33 12.03 1.50
N GLU A 31 17.45 11.31 0.38
CA GLU A 31 17.07 11.80 -0.96
C GLU A 31 15.64 11.44 -1.37
N THR A 32 14.93 10.69 -0.53
CA THR A 32 13.59 10.21 -0.77
C THR A 32 12.72 10.52 0.44
N GLU A 33 11.51 11.03 0.21
CA GLU A 33 10.49 11.18 1.25
C GLU A 33 9.42 10.09 1.12
N MET A 34 8.85 9.71 2.26
CA MET A 34 7.73 8.77 2.30
C MET A 34 6.64 9.21 3.26
N GLU A 35 5.42 9.27 2.75
CA GLU A 35 4.20 9.52 3.52
C GLU A 35 3.35 8.23 3.57
N ILE A 36 2.83 7.88 4.75
CA ILE A 36 1.85 6.79 4.88
C ILE A 36 0.49 7.44 5.05
N LEU A 37 -0.39 7.23 4.07
CA LEU A 37 -1.74 7.79 4.06
C LEU A 37 -2.66 7.06 5.04
N ASP A 38 -3.53 7.84 5.69
CA ASP A 38 -4.67 7.30 6.42
C ASP A 38 -5.90 7.25 5.52
N ILE A 39 -6.42 6.05 5.31
CA ILE A 39 -7.62 5.80 4.49
C ILE A 39 -8.87 5.56 5.35
N SER A 40 -8.78 5.72 6.67
CA SER A 40 -9.87 5.41 7.62
C SER A 40 -11.11 6.30 7.46
N ALA A 41 -10.92 7.54 7.01
CA ALA A 41 -11.98 8.53 6.84
C ALA A 41 -12.64 8.49 5.44
N ILE A 42 -12.20 7.61 4.54
CA ILE A 42 -12.80 7.48 3.21
C ILE A 42 -14.19 6.84 3.35
N PRO A 43 -15.28 7.50 2.89
CA PRO A 43 -16.61 6.92 2.94
C PRO A 43 -16.72 5.73 1.99
N LEU A 44 -17.75 4.87 2.15
CA LEU A 44 -18.03 3.85 1.14
C LEU A 44 -18.29 4.52 -0.22
N PHE A 45 -17.77 3.90 -1.28
CA PHE A 45 -17.94 4.39 -2.63
C PHE A 45 -19.42 4.48 -2.98
N ASN A 46 -19.83 5.66 -3.45
CA ASN A 46 -21.16 5.92 -3.97
C ASN A 46 -21.03 6.86 -5.17
N GLU A 47 -21.48 6.41 -6.34
CA GLU A 47 -21.37 7.17 -7.59
C GLU A 47 -22.26 8.42 -7.60
N ASP A 48 -23.33 8.46 -6.80
CA ASP A 48 -24.19 9.65 -6.67
C ASP A 48 -23.43 10.85 -6.10
N LEU A 49 -22.38 10.61 -5.31
CA LEU A 49 -21.52 11.65 -4.76
C LEU A 49 -20.58 12.26 -5.81
N LYS A 50 -20.41 11.61 -6.97
CA LYS A 50 -19.49 12.04 -8.04
C LYS A 50 -20.01 13.28 -8.78
N GLN A 51 -21.32 13.41 -8.98
CA GLN A 51 -21.88 14.49 -9.81
C GLN A 51 -21.79 15.87 -9.14
N ASN A 52 -21.70 15.95 -7.80
CA ASN A 52 -21.74 17.24 -7.11
C ASN A 52 -20.68 17.47 -6.02
N ASN A 53 -19.97 16.45 -5.47
CA ASN A 53 -18.92 16.66 -4.46
C ASN A 53 -18.08 15.40 -4.19
N PHE A 54 -16.98 15.20 -4.93
CA PHE A 54 -15.96 14.21 -4.54
C PHE A 54 -15.52 14.51 -3.08
N PRO A 55 -15.56 13.52 -2.15
CA PRO A 55 -15.31 13.81 -0.74
C PRO A 55 -13.93 14.47 -0.54
N ALA A 56 -13.86 15.49 0.31
CA ALA A 56 -12.64 16.31 0.49
C ALA A 56 -11.42 15.45 0.84
N VAL A 57 -11.58 14.47 1.73
CA VAL A 57 -10.53 13.51 2.08
C VAL A 57 -10.03 12.73 0.86
N VAL A 58 -10.93 12.31 -0.04
CA VAL A 58 -10.52 11.56 -1.23
C VAL A 58 -9.77 12.48 -2.21
N LYS A 59 -10.20 13.75 -2.35
CA LYS A 59 -9.47 14.74 -3.15
C LYS A 59 -8.03 14.94 -2.64
N GLU A 60 -7.88 15.18 -1.34
CA GLU A 60 -6.56 15.37 -0.71
C GLU A 60 -5.64 14.16 -0.93
N LEU A 61 -6.15 12.94 -0.69
CA LEU A 61 -5.36 11.72 -0.86
C LEU A 61 -5.00 11.48 -2.33
N ASN A 62 -5.91 11.76 -3.26
CA ASN A 62 -5.64 11.69 -4.70
C ASN A 62 -4.54 12.67 -5.12
N GLU A 63 -4.52 13.89 -4.61
CA GLU A 63 -3.46 14.86 -4.90
C GLU A 63 -2.11 14.36 -4.40
N LYS A 64 -2.04 13.79 -3.19
CA LYS A 64 -0.81 13.19 -2.66
C LYS A 64 -0.31 12.04 -3.53
N LEU A 65 -1.19 11.11 -3.89
CA LEU A 65 -0.86 9.96 -4.73
C LEU A 65 -0.45 10.39 -6.15
N ARG A 66 -1.09 11.41 -6.72
CA ARG A 66 -0.74 11.97 -8.04
C ARG A 66 0.69 12.50 -8.07
N ASN A 67 1.05 13.24 -7.02
CA ASN A 67 2.37 13.84 -6.86
C ASN A 67 3.44 12.84 -6.41
N ALA A 68 3.09 11.58 -6.14
CA ALA A 68 4.05 10.53 -5.81
C ALA A 68 4.75 10.03 -7.08
N ASP A 69 6.05 9.76 -6.99
CA ASP A 69 6.77 9.06 -8.05
C ASP A 69 6.46 7.55 -8.00
N LEU A 70 6.16 7.02 -6.81
CA LEU A 70 5.79 5.62 -6.59
C LEU A 70 4.75 5.47 -5.48
N ILE A 71 3.79 4.56 -5.68
CA ILE A 71 2.82 4.16 -4.66
C ILE A 71 3.23 2.80 -4.07
N LEU A 72 3.31 2.70 -2.74
CA LEU A 72 3.59 1.45 -2.04
C LEU A 72 2.36 0.97 -1.26
N ILE A 73 1.83 -0.20 -1.60
CA ILE A 73 0.63 -0.75 -0.94
C ILE A 73 1.02 -1.92 -0.06
N ALA A 74 0.74 -1.83 1.25
CA ALA A 74 0.85 -2.95 2.19
C ALA A 74 -0.54 -3.52 2.50
N THR A 75 -0.84 -4.72 2.00
CA THR A 75 -2.17 -5.32 2.15
C THR A 75 -2.19 -6.49 3.12
N PRO A 76 -3.12 -6.54 4.10
CA PRO A 76 -3.46 -7.81 4.74
C PRO A 76 -4.22 -8.70 3.74
N GLU A 77 -4.53 -9.93 4.15
CA GLU A 77 -5.47 -10.80 3.44
C GLU A 77 -6.68 -11.07 4.33
N TYR A 78 -7.86 -10.64 3.88
CA TYR A 78 -9.14 -10.90 4.54
C TYR A 78 -9.99 -11.76 3.61
N ASN A 79 -10.43 -12.92 4.12
CA ASN A 79 -11.29 -13.86 3.38
C ASN A 79 -10.77 -14.16 1.97
N TYR A 80 -9.48 -14.50 1.87
CA TYR A 80 -8.79 -14.82 0.60
C TYR A 80 -8.71 -13.68 -0.41
N SER A 81 -8.89 -12.42 0.01
CA SER A 81 -8.82 -11.27 -0.88
C SER A 81 -8.22 -10.04 -0.20
N VAL A 82 -8.14 -8.96 -0.98
CA VAL A 82 -7.87 -7.60 -0.50
C VAL A 82 -8.89 -7.21 0.57
N SER A 83 -8.48 -6.37 1.53
CA SER A 83 -9.42 -5.86 2.52
C SER A 83 -10.46 -4.95 1.86
N GLY A 84 -11.69 -4.98 2.38
CA GLY A 84 -12.78 -4.12 1.88
C GLY A 84 -12.44 -2.63 1.95
N VAL A 85 -11.74 -2.19 3.00
CA VAL A 85 -11.29 -0.80 3.16
C VAL A 85 -10.28 -0.39 2.08
N LEU A 86 -9.33 -1.26 1.73
CA LEU A 86 -8.38 -1.00 0.65
C LEU A 86 -9.08 -0.98 -0.70
N LYS A 87 -9.95 -1.96 -0.96
CA LYS A 87 -10.72 -2.02 -2.21
C LYS A 87 -11.58 -0.77 -2.38
N ASN A 88 -12.26 -0.33 -1.32
CA ASN A 88 -13.07 0.88 -1.33
C ASN A 88 -12.25 2.14 -1.62
N ALA A 89 -11.05 2.27 -1.04
CA ALA A 89 -10.15 3.37 -1.35
C ALA A 89 -9.73 3.36 -2.82
N LEU A 90 -9.37 2.19 -3.37
CA LEU A 90 -9.03 2.04 -4.79
C LEU A 90 -10.23 2.35 -5.70
N ASP A 91 -11.44 1.99 -5.30
CA ASP A 91 -12.66 2.33 -6.05
C ASP A 91 -12.84 3.83 -6.19
N TRP A 92 -12.60 4.59 -5.11
CA TRP A 92 -12.57 6.04 -5.18
C TRP A 92 -11.41 6.57 -6.05
N PHE A 93 -10.20 6.07 -5.86
CA PHE A 93 -9.01 6.55 -6.59
C PHE A 93 -9.02 6.20 -8.09
N SER A 94 -9.86 5.25 -8.49
CA SER A 94 -10.10 4.89 -9.90
C SER A 94 -11.01 5.87 -10.64
N ARG A 95 -11.67 6.80 -9.95
CA ARG A 95 -12.63 7.75 -10.55
C ARG A 95 -12.05 9.15 -10.72
N GLY A 96 -12.76 9.93 -11.54
CA GLY A 96 -12.43 11.32 -11.86
C GLY A 96 -11.89 11.45 -13.27
N ASP A 97 -11.60 12.69 -13.69
CA ASP A 97 -11.14 12.98 -15.05
C ASP A 97 -9.68 12.57 -15.30
N ASN A 98 -8.94 12.21 -14.25
CA ASN A 98 -7.56 11.79 -14.32
C ASN A 98 -7.29 10.69 -13.28
N PRO A 99 -7.47 9.41 -13.62
CA PRO A 99 -7.24 8.28 -12.71
C PRO A 99 -5.79 8.27 -12.20
N VAL A 100 -5.60 8.14 -10.90
CA VAL A 100 -4.27 8.36 -10.27
C VAL A 100 -3.26 7.27 -10.58
N PHE A 101 -3.74 6.08 -10.92
CA PHE A 101 -2.92 4.87 -11.06
C PHE A 101 -2.45 4.62 -12.50
N GLU A 102 -3.01 5.30 -13.51
CA GLU A 102 -2.63 5.13 -14.91
C GLU A 102 -1.15 5.47 -15.11
N GLY A 103 -0.36 4.49 -15.59
CA GLY A 103 1.10 4.58 -15.75
C GLY A 103 1.88 4.76 -14.44
N LYS A 104 1.22 4.83 -13.28
CA LYS A 104 1.87 5.09 -11.99
C LYS A 104 2.63 3.85 -11.54
N LYS A 105 3.87 4.03 -11.08
CA LYS A 105 4.65 2.93 -10.51
C LYS A 105 4.04 2.48 -9.18
N VAL A 106 3.75 1.18 -9.05
CA VAL A 106 3.17 0.62 -7.83
C VAL A 106 3.93 -0.61 -7.36
N ALA A 107 4.31 -0.63 -6.09
CA ALA A 107 4.87 -1.79 -5.42
C ALA A 107 3.91 -2.33 -4.36
N ILE A 108 3.97 -3.64 -4.10
CA ILE A 108 3.07 -4.33 -3.18
C ILE A 108 3.89 -5.13 -2.17
N ILE A 109 3.48 -5.06 -0.91
CA ILE A 109 3.90 -6.00 0.14
C ILE A 109 2.66 -6.52 0.87
N SER A 110 2.79 -7.63 1.57
CA SER A 110 1.74 -8.10 2.47
C SER A 110 2.30 -8.72 3.74
N ALA A 111 1.60 -8.50 4.84
CA ALA A 111 1.86 -9.16 6.11
C ALA A 111 0.59 -9.83 6.63
N SER A 112 0.69 -11.13 6.93
CA SER A 112 -0.41 -11.95 7.42
C SER A 112 0.03 -12.81 8.60
N ILE A 113 -0.91 -13.14 9.50
CA ILE A 113 -0.66 -14.15 10.53
C ILE A 113 -0.63 -15.57 9.96
N SER A 114 -1.13 -15.76 8.74
CA SER A 114 -1.13 -17.05 8.06
C SER A 114 0.25 -17.39 7.49
N ARG A 115 0.49 -18.69 7.25
CA ARG A 115 1.70 -19.19 6.61
C ARG A 115 1.91 -18.72 5.16
N PHE A 116 0.86 -18.22 4.50
CA PHE A 116 0.88 -17.83 3.08
C PHE A 116 1.18 -16.34 2.86
N GLY A 117 1.36 -15.57 3.94
CA GLY A 117 1.84 -14.18 3.86
C GLY A 117 0.94 -13.19 3.14
N GLY A 118 -0.25 -13.58 2.68
CA GLY A 118 -1.19 -12.72 1.95
C GLY A 118 -1.17 -12.87 0.42
N VAL A 119 -0.61 -13.98 -0.10
CA VAL A 119 -0.46 -14.25 -1.54
C VAL A 119 -1.76 -14.08 -2.35
N ARG A 120 -2.93 -14.48 -1.81
CA ARG A 120 -4.20 -14.37 -2.55
C ARG A 120 -4.66 -12.92 -2.65
N ALA A 121 -4.49 -12.16 -1.57
CA ALA A 121 -4.76 -10.73 -1.58
C ALA A 121 -3.86 -9.98 -2.56
N GLN A 122 -2.56 -10.29 -2.61
CA GLN A 122 -1.67 -9.70 -3.61
C GLN A 122 -2.08 -10.05 -5.03
N ASN A 123 -2.47 -11.30 -5.31
CA ASN A 123 -2.92 -11.70 -6.65
C ASN A 123 -4.17 -10.93 -7.09
N HIS A 124 -5.19 -10.82 -6.23
CA HIS A 124 -6.36 -10.00 -6.54
C HIS A 124 -6.01 -8.52 -6.67
N LEU A 125 -5.10 -8.00 -5.82
CA LEU A 125 -4.64 -6.61 -5.91
C LEU A 125 -3.93 -6.33 -7.22
N ARG A 126 -3.07 -7.23 -7.70
CA ARG A 126 -2.41 -7.12 -9.02
C ARG A 126 -3.44 -7.08 -10.14
N GLN A 127 -4.49 -7.90 -10.09
CA GLN A 127 -5.58 -7.86 -11.07
C GLN A 127 -6.35 -6.53 -11.05
N ILE A 128 -6.61 -5.99 -9.86
CA ILE A 128 -7.25 -4.67 -9.70
C ILE A 128 -6.36 -3.56 -10.28
N LEU A 129 -5.08 -3.56 -9.93
CA LEU A 129 -4.11 -2.56 -10.38
C LEU A 129 -3.84 -2.65 -11.89
N PHE A 130 -3.89 -3.84 -12.47
CA PHE A 130 -3.85 -4.04 -13.92
C PHE A 130 -5.05 -3.37 -14.61
N CYS A 131 -6.26 -3.51 -14.06
CA CYS A 131 -7.45 -2.80 -14.58
C CYS A 131 -7.29 -1.27 -14.52
N MET A 132 -6.50 -0.77 -13.57
CA MET A 132 -6.23 0.66 -13.39
C MET A 132 -4.99 1.15 -14.17
N ASP A 133 -4.45 0.32 -15.07
CA ASP A 133 -3.25 0.57 -15.88
C ASP A 133 -2.01 0.98 -15.06
N ALA A 134 -1.85 0.39 -13.86
CA ALA A 134 -0.70 0.67 -13.01
C ALA A 134 0.59 0.00 -13.51
N GLY A 135 1.70 0.73 -13.45
CA GLY A 135 3.06 0.23 -13.69
C GLY A 135 3.56 -0.63 -12.52
N LEU A 136 3.12 -1.88 -12.44
CA LEU A 136 3.45 -2.78 -11.34
C LEU A 136 4.94 -3.16 -11.29
N ILE A 137 5.54 -3.00 -10.11
CA ILE A 137 6.82 -3.62 -9.78
C ILE A 137 6.57 -5.10 -9.45
N ASN A 138 7.07 -5.98 -10.31
CA ASN A 138 6.81 -7.42 -10.21
C ASN A 138 7.76 -8.14 -9.25
N HIS A 139 9.00 -7.66 -9.09
CA HIS A 139 10.01 -8.27 -8.23
C HIS A 139 10.79 -7.24 -7.41
N PRO A 140 11.33 -7.62 -6.25
CA PRO A 140 11.03 -8.88 -5.54
C PRO A 140 9.62 -8.85 -4.94
N GLU A 141 8.98 -10.01 -4.89
CA GLU A 141 7.69 -10.15 -4.19
C GLU A 141 7.93 -10.35 -2.69
N VAL A 142 7.15 -9.66 -1.85
CA VAL A 142 7.30 -9.72 -0.39
C VAL A 142 6.02 -10.20 0.27
N PHE A 143 6.05 -11.45 0.74
CA PHE A 143 4.95 -12.09 1.49
C PHE A 143 5.42 -12.41 2.91
N ILE A 144 5.07 -11.55 3.87
CA ILE A 144 5.46 -11.73 5.28
C ILE A 144 4.47 -12.66 5.94
N SER A 145 4.88 -13.92 6.10
CA SER A 145 4.12 -14.98 6.77
C SER A 145 4.26 -14.89 8.29
N SER A 146 3.29 -15.45 9.02
CA SER A 146 3.35 -15.57 10.48
C SER A 146 3.67 -14.25 11.21
N ALA A 147 3.22 -13.10 10.70
CA ALA A 147 3.66 -11.78 11.15
C ALA A 147 3.53 -11.54 12.68
N HIS A 148 2.59 -12.22 13.34
CA HIS A 148 2.43 -12.15 14.79
C HIS A 148 3.62 -12.67 15.61
N THR A 149 4.50 -13.48 15.02
CA THR A 149 5.72 -13.98 15.68
C THR A 149 6.93 -13.08 15.42
N LEU A 150 6.84 -12.19 14.43
CA LEU A 150 7.97 -11.38 13.95
C LEU A 150 8.05 -10.01 14.63
N PHE A 151 6.96 -9.57 15.27
CA PHE A 151 6.89 -8.29 15.95
C PHE A 151 6.73 -8.47 17.46
N LYS A 152 7.49 -7.70 18.25
CA LYS A 152 7.33 -7.58 19.69
C LYS A 152 7.21 -6.12 20.07
N ASN A 153 6.17 -5.75 20.82
CA ASN A 153 5.89 -4.35 21.17
C ASN A 153 5.88 -3.40 19.94
N ASN A 154 5.30 -3.86 18.83
CA ASN A 154 5.27 -3.16 17.54
C ASN A 154 6.63 -2.93 16.86
N ILE A 155 7.69 -3.58 17.31
CA ILE A 155 9.02 -3.52 16.70
C ILE A 155 9.28 -4.83 15.95
N LEU A 156 9.75 -4.76 14.71
CA LEU A 156 10.18 -5.93 13.96
C LEU A 156 11.45 -6.51 14.61
N ILE A 157 11.38 -7.73 15.11
CA ILE A 157 12.51 -8.41 15.78
C ILE A 157 13.20 -9.44 14.91
N ASP A 158 12.50 -9.98 13.91
CA ASP A 158 13.05 -11.00 13.02
C ASP A 158 14.08 -10.40 12.04
N GLN A 159 15.31 -10.92 12.08
CA GLN A 159 16.43 -10.38 11.30
C GLN A 159 16.29 -10.67 9.80
N HIS A 160 15.77 -11.84 9.45
CA HIS A 160 15.56 -12.22 8.05
C HIS A 160 14.53 -11.31 7.36
N THR A 161 13.43 -11.01 8.04
CA THR A 161 12.41 -10.09 7.54
C THR A 161 12.94 -8.66 7.39
N LYS A 162 13.83 -8.22 8.29
CA LYS A 162 14.51 -6.92 8.15
C LYS A 162 15.35 -6.86 6.87
N GLU A 163 16.11 -7.90 6.57
CA GLU A 163 16.93 -7.99 5.36
C GLU A 163 16.05 -7.99 4.09
N ILE A 164 14.93 -8.74 4.10
CA ILE A 164 13.96 -8.70 3.00
C ILE A 164 13.43 -7.28 2.78
N LEU A 165 12.99 -6.60 3.84
CA LEU A 165 12.46 -5.24 3.76
C LEU A 165 13.54 -4.23 3.32
N GLN A 166 14.79 -4.40 3.76
CA GLN A 166 15.91 -3.56 3.33
C GLN A 166 16.19 -3.73 1.83
N ASN A 167 16.31 -4.97 1.35
CA ASN A 167 16.54 -5.26 -0.06
C ASN A 167 15.39 -4.76 -0.94
N PHE A 168 14.14 -5.00 -0.50
CA PHE A 168 12.95 -4.48 -1.17
C PHE A 168 12.95 -2.95 -1.22
N THR A 169 13.24 -2.28 -0.10
CA THR A 169 13.29 -0.80 -0.04
C THR A 169 14.32 -0.24 -1.01
N GLN A 170 15.53 -0.82 -1.03
CA GLN A 170 16.59 -0.39 -1.95
C GLN A 170 16.15 -0.56 -3.42
N TYR A 171 15.55 -1.69 -3.75
CA TYR A 171 15.04 -1.96 -5.10
C TYR A 171 13.92 -0.99 -5.50
N VAL A 172 12.98 -0.71 -4.61
CA VAL A 172 11.89 0.25 -4.85
C VAL A 172 12.46 1.63 -5.14
N ILE A 173 13.42 2.13 -4.34
CA ILE A 173 14.03 3.45 -4.52
C ILE A 173 14.76 3.59 -5.85
N THR A 174 15.48 2.56 -6.30
CA THR A 174 16.21 2.60 -7.59
C THR A 174 15.27 2.55 -8.79
N ASN A 175 14.05 2.06 -8.60
CA ASN A 175 13.02 1.98 -9.64
C ASN A 175 12.03 3.15 -9.62
N ILE A 176 12.23 4.15 -8.76
CA ILE A 176 11.59 5.47 -8.87
C ILE A 176 12.22 6.22 -10.04
#